data_AF-A0A8T1T8F7-F1
#
_entry.id   AF-A0A8T1T8F7-F1
#
_cell.length_a   1.000
_cell.length_b   1.000
_cell.length_c   1.000
_cell.angle_alpha   90.00
_cell.angle_beta   90.00
_cell.angle_gamma   90.00
#
_symmetry.space_group_name_H-M   'P 1'
#
loop_
_entity.id
_entity.type
_entity.pdbx_description
1 polymer ?
#
loop_
_entity_poly.entity_id
_entity_poly.type
_entity_poly.pdbx_seq_one_letter_code
_entity_poly.pdbx_strand_id
1 'polypeptide(L)'
;MDAERKNSPTLSKSKQPVKTEWGSQSVVFTYFQGDLNSVIDEHFSRALRNAKNPQDLSTKHKSEDVILKNDGHMSPHQWNFSSH
;
A
#
# COMPACT_ATOMS: atom_id res chain seq x y z
N MET A 1 -16.19 -27.84 -5.97
CA MET A 1 -15.96 -27.26 -4.62
C MET A 1 -14.96 -26.16 -4.83
N ASP A 2 -15.46 -24.99 -5.22
CA ASP A 2 -14.63 -23.90 -5.70
C ASP A 2 -14.51 -22.88 -4.57
N ALA A 3 -13.35 -22.92 -3.91
CA ALA A 3 -13.03 -22.07 -2.78
C ALA A 3 -12.69 -20.65 -3.26
N GLU A 4 -13.72 -19.87 -3.58
CA GLU A 4 -13.61 -18.43 -3.79
C GLU A 4 -13.33 -17.76 -2.43
N ARG A 5 -12.05 -17.67 -2.07
CA ARG A 5 -11.61 -16.90 -0.91
C ARG A 5 -11.71 -15.41 -1.23
N LYS A 6 -12.85 -14.85 -0.84
CA LYS A 6 -13.09 -13.42 -0.69
C LYS A 6 -12.03 -12.83 0.25
N ASN A 7 -11.02 -12.16 -0.29
CA ASN A 7 -10.10 -11.33 0.48
C ASN A 7 -10.33 -9.87 0.09
N SER A 8 -11.52 -9.35 0.39
CA SER A 8 -11.70 -7.91 0.48
C SER A 8 -10.90 -7.44 1.71
N PRO A 9 -9.98 -6.46 1.60
CA PRO A 9 -9.33 -5.90 2.77
C PRO A 9 -10.39 -5.12 3.56
N THR A 10 -10.96 -5.75 4.58
CA THR A 10 -11.83 -5.06 5.53
C THR A 10 -10.99 -3.98 6.22
N LEU A 11 -11.23 -2.72 5.88
CA LEU A 11 -10.65 -1.57 6.56
C LEU A 11 -11.28 -1.49 7.96
N SER A 12 -10.68 -2.22 8.91
CA SER A 12 -11.22 -2.31 10.26
C SER A 12 -10.92 -1.02 11.04
N LYS A 13 -11.99 -0.45 11.58
CA LYS A 13 -12.09 0.64 12.56
C LYS A 13 -10.88 0.66 13.53
N SER A 14 -10.30 1.85 13.72
CA SER A 14 -9.21 2.18 14.67
C SER A 14 -8.47 0.97 15.24
N LYS A 15 -7.54 0.40 14.48
CA LYS A 15 -6.79 -0.78 14.93
C LYS A 15 -5.88 -0.38 16.09
N GLN A 16 -6.03 -1.01 17.24
CA GLN A 16 -5.03 -0.91 18.31
C GLN A 16 -3.70 -1.52 17.84
N PRO A 17 -2.56 -1.02 18.34
CA PRO A 17 -1.28 -1.63 18.02
C PRO A 17 -1.25 -3.07 18.51
N VAL A 18 -0.78 -3.97 17.66
CA VAL A 18 -0.61 -5.40 17.93
C VAL A 18 0.56 -5.62 18.88
N LYS A 19 1.60 -4.79 18.78
CA LYS A 19 2.78 -4.83 19.63
C LYS A 19 3.28 -3.42 19.92
N THR A 20 3.73 -3.22 21.15
CA THR A 20 4.38 -1.97 21.60
C THR A 20 5.74 -2.30 22.18
N GLU A 21 6.78 -1.61 21.72
CA GLU A 21 8.16 -1.80 22.17
C GLU A 21 8.71 -0.47 22.68
N TRP A 22 9.26 -0.47 23.89
CA TRP A 22 9.88 0.70 24.52
C TRP A 22 11.40 0.63 24.36
N GLY A 23 11.96 1.54 23.58
CA GLY A 23 13.39 1.77 23.47
C GLY A 23 13.86 2.88 24.42
N SER A 24 15.18 3.09 24.51
CA SER A 24 15.77 4.08 25.42
C SER A 24 15.34 5.53 25.14
N GLN A 25 14.92 5.85 23.90
CA GLN A 25 14.48 7.18 23.47
C GLN A 25 13.23 7.17 22.60
N SER A 26 12.63 6.00 22.34
CA SER A 26 11.52 5.87 21.41
C SER A 26 10.54 4.79 21.81
N VAL A 27 9.32 4.88 21.31
CA VAL A 27 8.27 3.86 21.46
C VAL A 27 7.81 3.46 20.07
N VAL A 28 7.86 2.17 19.78
CA VAL A 28 7.46 1.62 18.48
C VAL A 28 6.13 0.90 18.63
N PHE A 29 5.17 1.29 17.81
CA PHE A 29 3.84 0.68 17.73
C PHE A 29 3.69 -0.06 16.40
N THR A 30 3.50 -1.37 16.48
CA THR A 30 3.31 -2.23 15.31
C THR A 30 1.82 -2.52 15.12
N TYR A 31 1.28 -2.21 13.94
CA TYR A 31 -0.14 -2.38 13.63
C TYR A 31 -0.43 -3.56 12.69
N PHE A 32 0.61 -4.15 12.10
CA PHE A 32 0.48 -5.35 11.28
C PHE A 32 0.56 -6.60 12.15
N GLN A 33 -0.01 -7.69 11.65
CA GLN A 33 0.09 -9.02 12.24
C GLN A 33 0.95 -9.89 11.32
N GLY A 34 1.70 -10.84 11.90
CA GLY A 34 2.59 -11.73 11.14
C GLY A 34 4.06 -11.30 11.14
N ASP A 35 4.87 -12.04 10.36
CA ASP A 35 6.30 -11.74 10.19
C ASP A 35 6.53 -10.51 9.30
N LEU A 36 7.62 -9.80 9.58
CA LEU A 36 8.01 -8.59 8.84
C LEU A 36 8.17 -8.88 7.34
N ASN A 37 8.84 -9.97 6.97
CA ASN A 37 9.10 -10.27 5.56
C ASN A 37 7.80 -10.56 4.81
N SER A 38 6.88 -11.30 5.44
CA SER A 38 5.59 -11.62 4.80
C SER A 38 4.74 -10.37 4.56
N VAL A 39 4.69 -9.44 5.51
CA VAL A 39 3.92 -8.19 5.36
C VAL A 39 4.55 -7.28 4.30
N ILE A 40 5.88 -7.26 4.26
CA ILE A 40 6.65 -6.54 3.24
C ILE A 40 6.40 -7.14 1.85
N ASP A 41 6.48 -8.46 1.72
CA ASP A 41 6.28 -9.17 0.45
C ASP A 41 4.86 -8.95 -0.11
N GLU A 42 3.84 -8.95 0.75
CA GLU A 42 2.47 -8.62 0.35
C GLU A 42 2.37 -7.18 -0.16
N HIS A 43 2.99 -6.22 0.55
CA HIS A 43 3.03 -4.81 0.16
C HIS A 43 3.67 -4.63 -1.21
N PHE A 44 4.86 -5.23 -1.43
CA PHE A 44 5.57 -5.15 -2.70
C PHE A 44 4.82 -5.86 -3.82
N SER A 45 4.27 -7.04 -3.56
CA SER A 45 3.45 -7.76 -4.54
C SER A 45 2.26 -6.93 -5.01
N ARG A 46 1.60 -6.21 -4.08
CA ARG A 46 0.48 -5.31 -4.42
C ARG A 46 0.95 -4.10 -5.22
N ALA A 47 2.06 -3.47 -4.84
CA ALA A 47 2.61 -2.32 -5.54
C ALA A 47 3.05 -2.67 -6.98
N LEU A 48 3.62 -3.85 -7.17
CA LEU A 48 4.16 -4.31 -8.45
C LEU A 48 3.18 -5.13 -9.29
N ARG A 49 1.96 -5.38 -8.79
CA ARG A 49 0.98 -6.26 -9.44
C ARG A 49 0.72 -5.88 -10.90
N ASN A 50 0.63 -4.58 -11.18
CA ASN A 50 0.31 -4.05 -12.50
C ASN A 50 1.55 -3.76 -13.36
N ALA A 51 2.78 -3.95 -12.84
CA ALA A 51 4.00 -3.75 -13.62
C ALA A 51 4.26 -4.90 -14.61
N LYS A 52 3.67 -6.09 -14.37
CA LYS A 52 3.89 -7.31 -15.16
C LYS A 52 3.04 -7.41 -16.42
N ASN A 53 2.04 -6.54 -16.56
CA ASN A 53 1.26 -6.39 -17.76
C ASN A 53 1.21 -4.88 -18.04
N PRO A 54 1.99 -4.34 -18.99
CA PRO A 54 1.66 -3.04 -19.54
C PRO A 54 0.32 -3.25 -20.25
N GLN A 55 -0.77 -3.19 -19.48
CA GLN A 55 -2.11 -3.06 -20.01
C GLN A 55 -2.02 -1.80 -20.84
N ASP A 56 -2.04 -2.05 -22.14
CA ASP A 56 -2.02 -1.11 -23.22
C ASP A 56 -2.79 0.14 -22.80
N LEU A 57 -2.30 1.32 -23.17
CA LEU A 57 -2.89 2.63 -22.83
C LEU A 57 -4.31 2.83 -23.41
N SER A 58 -4.96 1.76 -23.84
CA SER A 58 -6.34 1.69 -24.25
C SER A 58 -7.27 1.71 -23.03
N THR A 59 -7.52 2.93 -22.57
CA THR A 59 -8.82 3.43 -22.09
C THR A 59 -9.70 2.48 -21.26
N LYS A 60 -10.01 2.94 -20.05
CA LYS A 60 -11.20 2.59 -19.26
C LYS A 60 -11.13 1.26 -18.51
N HIS A 61 -10.33 1.22 -17.46
CA HIS A 61 -10.74 0.48 -16.26
C HIS A 61 -10.63 1.40 -15.03
N LYS A 62 -11.76 1.99 -14.65
CA LYS A 62 -11.93 2.68 -13.36
C LYS A 62 -11.79 1.61 -12.27
N SER A 63 -10.59 1.40 -11.73
CA SER A 63 -10.48 0.83 -10.39
C SER A 63 -10.79 1.96 -9.42
N GLU A 64 -12.04 2.01 -8.98
CA GLU A 64 -12.64 3.07 -8.17
C GLU A 64 -11.90 3.32 -6.84
N ASP A 65 -11.11 2.34 -6.39
CA ASP A 65 -10.37 2.39 -5.12
C ASP A 65 -8.95 2.99 -5.19
N VAL A 66 -8.42 3.34 -6.37
CA VAL A 66 -7.03 3.83 -6.48
C VAL A 66 -6.99 5.12 -7.29
N ILE A 67 -7.05 6.27 -6.61
CA ILE A 67 -6.66 7.56 -7.19
C ILE A 67 -5.14 7.49 -7.44
N LEU A 68 -4.75 7.40 -8.70
CA LEU A 68 -3.35 7.49 -9.09
C LEU A 68 -2.85 8.89 -8.76
N LYS A 69 -1.78 9.01 -7.97
CA LYS A 69 -1.18 10.30 -7.61
C LYS A 69 -0.68 11.09 -8.83
N ASN A 70 -0.52 10.44 -9.99
CA ASN A 70 -0.17 11.06 -11.27
C ASN A 70 -1.33 11.86 -11.90
N ASP A 71 -2.59 11.50 -11.61
CA ASP A 71 -3.77 12.17 -12.17
C ASP A 71 -4.31 13.29 -11.27
N GLY A 72 -3.71 13.44 -10.07
CA GLY A 72 -3.98 14.58 -9.20
C GLY A 72 -3.26 15.83 -9.72
N HIS A 73 -3.87 17.00 -9.54
CA HIS A 73 -3.24 18.31 -9.76
C HIS A 73 -2.09 18.53 -8.75
N MET A 74 -1.01 17.76 -8.91
CA MET A 74 0.22 17.88 -8.14
C MET A 74 1.06 18.97 -8.80
N SER A 75 1.52 19.93 -8.01
CA SER A 75 2.40 20.98 -8.51
C SER A 75 3.74 20.36 -8.93
N PRO A 76 4.34 20.76 -10.06
CA PRO A 76 5.64 20.23 -10.52
C PRO A 76 6.74 20.28 -9.46
N HIS A 77 6.66 21.26 -8.53
CA HIS A 77 7.58 21.39 -7.41
C HIS A 77 7.60 20.19 -6.46
N GLN A 78 6.53 19.36 -6.42
CA GLN A 78 6.47 18.15 -5.58
C GLN A 78 7.34 17.00 -6.10
N TRP A 79 7.74 17.03 -7.37
CA TRP A 79 8.61 16.02 -8.00
C TRP A 79 10.06 16.47 -8.13
N ASN A 80 10.33 17.76 -7.91
CA ASN A 80 11.67 18.31 -7.99
C ASN A 80 12.39 18.08 -6.66
N PHE A 81 13.23 17.04 -6.63
CA PHE A 81 14.24 16.91 -5.58
C PHE A 81 15.30 17.97 -5.83
N SER A 82 15.25 19.07 -5.08
CA SER A 82 16.30 20.09 -5.16
C SER A 82 17.60 19.45 -4.71
N SER A 83 18.57 19.36 -5.63
CA SER A 83 19.94 19.00 -5.27
C SER A 83 20.50 20.16 -4.45
N HIS A 84 20.96 19.88 -3.23
CA HIS A 84 21.62 20.83 -2.35
C HIS A 84 23.12 20.56 -2.30
#